data_AF-A0A5J5IHH7-F1
#
_entry.id   AF-A0A5J5IHH7-F1
#
_cell.length_a   1.000
_cell.length_b   1.000
_cell.length_c   1.000
_cell.angle_alpha   90.00
_cell.angle_beta   90.00
_cell.angle_gamma   90.00
#
_symmetry.space_group_name_H-M   'P 1'
#
loop_
_entity.id
_entity.type
_entity.pdbx_description
1 polymer ?
#
loop_
_entity_poly.entity_id
_entity_poly.type
_entity_poly.pdbx_seq_one_letter_code
_entity_poly.pdbx_strand_id
1 'polypeptide(L)'
;MQQKISKAKTIKILLFAFVLFAAGTTKARLSTNTPATYPNSLLSLKGFMMQVSPGDTTYRIIPSEGNTYGYDISINNKLLIHQPNIPGMSGNKGFEKKSDAEKVARLVIKKLQQGMMPPTVEKKELDSLKIKF
;
A
#
# COMPACT_ATOMS: atom_id res chain seq x y z
N MET A 1 34.78 28.01 20.58
CA MET A 1 34.94 26.54 20.74
C MET A 1 33.71 25.86 20.12
N GLN A 2 33.90 24.68 19.56
CA GLN A 2 33.11 24.04 18.50
C GLN A 2 31.71 23.52 18.86
N GLN A 3 30.79 23.53 17.88
CA GLN A 3 29.87 22.46 17.40
C GLN A 3 28.81 23.17 16.52
N LYS A 4 28.74 23.15 15.18
CA LYS A 4 28.86 22.16 14.11
C LYS A 4 27.77 21.07 14.09
N ILE A 5 26.96 21.16 13.01
CA ILE A 5 26.17 20.10 12.32
C ILE A 5 24.80 19.83 12.97
N SER A 6 23.63 19.94 12.29
CA SER A 6 23.28 19.19 11.08
C SER A 6 22.16 19.81 10.24
N LYS A 7 22.28 19.64 8.93
CA LYS A 7 21.33 20.03 7.89
C LYS A 7 20.05 19.19 8.00
N ALA A 8 18.90 19.84 8.21
CA ALA A 8 17.59 19.21 8.18
C ALA A 8 17.30 18.70 6.76
N LYS A 9 17.38 17.37 6.59
CA LYS A 9 17.14 16.66 5.34
C LYS A 9 15.66 16.27 5.26
N THR A 10 14.93 17.01 4.43
CA THR A 10 13.80 16.58 3.61
C THR A 10 12.71 15.76 4.32
N ILE A 11 11.67 16.47 4.74
CA ILE A 11 10.37 15.92 5.09
C ILE A 11 9.73 15.33 3.81
N LYS A 12 9.61 14.01 3.73
CA LYS A 12 8.70 13.32 2.79
C LYS A 12 7.52 12.79 3.60
N ILE A 13 6.50 13.63 3.72
CA ILE A 13 5.17 13.25 4.20
C ILE A 13 4.49 12.47 3.07
N LEU A 14 4.28 11.17 3.25
CA LEU A 14 3.21 10.45 2.56
C LEU A 14 2.85 9.18 3.34
N LEU A 15 1.91 9.31 4.28
CA LEU A 15 1.19 8.17 4.85
C LEU A 15 -0.28 8.59 4.98
N PHE A 16 -1.08 8.12 4.02
CA PHE A 16 -2.54 8.25 4.03
C PHE A 16 -3.10 7.18 4.97
N ALA A 17 -3.22 7.52 6.25
CA ALA A 17 -4.04 6.77 7.20
C ALA A 17 -5.36 7.53 7.35
N PHE A 18 -6.43 6.97 6.76
CA PHE A 18 -7.79 7.46 6.95
C PHE A 18 -8.37 6.84 8.24
N VAL A 19 -9.33 7.54 8.86
CA VAL A 19 -10.23 7.12 9.97
C VAL A 19 -9.70 7.53 11.38
N LEU A 20 -10.34 8.31 12.29
CA LEU A 20 -11.75 8.53 12.70
C LEU A 20 -11.93 9.86 13.52
N PHE A 21 -12.91 10.69 13.13
CA PHE A 21 -13.95 11.47 13.88
C PHE A 21 -13.75 12.05 15.32
N ALA A 22 -13.98 13.38 15.52
CA ALA A 22 -14.83 13.99 16.60
C ALA A 22 -14.90 15.54 16.49
N ALA A 23 -15.95 16.15 17.05
CA ALA A 23 -16.57 17.44 16.69
C ALA A 23 -16.13 18.70 17.49
N GLY A 24 -16.41 19.92 16.98
CA GLY A 24 -16.69 21.11 17.82
C GLY A 24 -16.11 22.50 17.45
N THR A 25 -16.80 23.24 16.58
CA THR A 25 -16.97 24.73 16.43
C THR A 25 -15.81 25.75 16.60
N THR A 26 -15.54 26.53 15.55
CA THR A 26 -15.80 28.01 15.45
C THR A 26 -15.52 28.50 14.01
N LYS A 27 -16.24 29.53 13.55
CA LYS A 27 -16.33 29.95 12.14
C LYS A 27 -15.16 30.81 11.67
N ALA A 28 -14.65 30.55 10.46
CA ALA A 28 -14.18 31.60 9.54
C ALA A 28 -14.31 31.10 8.09
N ARG A 29 -14.97 31.91 7.26
CA ARG A 29 -15.35 31.66 5.87
C ARG A 29 -14.26 32.20 4.95
N LEU A 30 -13.67 31.39 4.08
CA LEU A 30 -13.03 31.88 2.85
C LEU A 30 -13.10 30.83 1.73
N SER A 31 -13.89 31.20 0.72
CA SER A 31 -13.75 31.00 -0.73
C SER A 31 -13.35 29.64 -1.36
N THR A 32 -14.24 29.25 -2.27
CA THR A 32 -14.06 28.52 -3.54
C THR A 32 -13.94 26.99 -3.56
N ASN A 33 -14.77 26.46 -4.47
CA ASN A 33 -14.63 25.26 -5.28
C ASN A 33 -15.25 23.95 -4.77
N THR A 34 -16.40 23.68 -5.41
CA THR A 34 -16.87 22.41 -5.97
C THR A 34 -16.97 21.22 -5.01
N PRO A 35 -18.18 20.73 -4.69
CA PRO A 35 -18.32 19.45 -4.00
C PRO A 35 -17.75 18.36 -4.92
N ALA A 36 -16.67 17.74 -4.48
CA ALA A 36 -16.16 16.53 -5.09
C ALA A 36 -17.24 15.44 -4.98
N THR A 37 -18.05 15.32 -6.01
CA THR A 37 -18.83 14.13 -6.30
C THR A 37 -17.84 12.98 -6.44
N TYR A 38 -17.84 12.00 -5.53
CA TYR A 38 -17.13 10.75 -5.76
C TYR A 38 -17.90 10.00 -6.86
N PRO A 39 -17.41 9.92 -8.12
CA PRO A 39 -18.10 9.13 -9.13
C PRO A 39 -18.05 7.67 -8.69
N ASN A 40 -19.19 6.98 -8.78
CA ASN A 40 -19.39 5.56 -8.49
C ASN A 40 -18.14 4.70 -8.75
N SER A 41 -17.34 4.49 -7.71
CA SER A 41 -15.98 3.93 -7.77
C SER A 41 -15.94 2.47 -8.21
N LEU A 42 -17.09 1.79 -8.23
CA LEU A 42 -17.21 0.41 -8.65
C LEU A 42 -17.13 0.24 -10.18
N LEU A 43 -17.58 1.23 -10.95
CA LEU A 43 -17.58 1.18 -12.43
C LEU A 43 -16.18 1.42 -13.02
N SER A 44 -15.39 2.33 -12.44
CA SER A 44 -14.01 2.57 -12.91
C SER A 44 -13.06 1.44 -12.54
N LEU A 45 -13.24 0.84 -11.36
CA LEU A 45 -12.41 -0.28 -10.91
C LEU A 45 -12.68 -1.54 -11.74
N LYS A 46 -13.95 -1.84 -12.04
CA LYS A 46 -14.32 -3.02 -12.85
C LYS A 46 -13.79 -2.94 -14.29
N GLY A 47 -13.83 -1.75 -14.90
CA GLY A 47 -13.22 -1.52 -16.22
C GLY A 47 -11.69 -1.60 -16.22
N PHE A 48 -11.03 -1.22 -15.12
CA PHE A 48 -9.60 -1.44 -14.92
C PHE A 48 -9.26 -2.93 -14.73
N MET A 49 -10.09 -3.67 -13.97
CA MET A 49 -9.85 -5.09 -13.63
C MET A 49 -10.06 -6.04 -14.81
N MET A 50 -10.99 -5.73 -15.72
CA MET A 50 -11.19 -6.50 -16.96
C MET A 50 -9.96 -6.47 -17.90
N GLN A 51 -8.96 -5.63 -17.60
CA GLN A 51 -7.71 -5.50 -18.37
C GLN A 51 -6.46 -5.97 -17.62
N VAL A 52 -6.57 -6.53 -16.41
CA VAL A 52 -5.40 -7.07 -15.69
C VAL A 52 -5.08 -8.47 -16.21
N SER A 53 -4.43 -8.53 -17.37
CA SER A 53 -3.91 -9.78 -17.92
C SER A 53 -2.72 -10.28 -17.07
N PRO A 54 -2.54 -11.60 -16.92
CA PRO A 54 -1.34 -12.17 -16.28
C PRO A 54 -0.02 -11.69 -16.88
N GLY A 55 -0.01 -11.32 -18.18
CA GLY A 55 1.18 -10.79 -18.86
C GLY A 55 1.53 -9.35 -18.48
N ASP A 56 0.57 -8.58 -17.96
CA ASP A 56 0.73 -7.15 -17.71
C ASP A 56 1.05 -6.82 -16.25
N THR A 57 1.03 -7.84 -15.38
CA THR A 57 1.28 -7.70 -13.96
C THR A 57 2.68 -8.20 -13.60
N THR A 58 3.47 -7.35 -12.96
CA THR A 58 4.82 -7.68 -12.48
C THR A 58 4.94 -7.39 -11.00
N TYR A 59 5.84 -8.09 -10.31
CA TYR A 59 6.21 -7.75 -8.93
C TYR A 59 7.73 -7.61 -8.82
N ARG A 60 8.16 -6.88 -7.78
CA ARG A 60 9.57 -6.75 -7.41
C ARG A 60 9.70 -6.83 -5.90
N ILE A 61 10.76 -7.45 -5.42
CA ILE A 61 11.08 -7.49 -3.98
C ILE A 61 11.93 -6.26 -3.64
N ILE A 62 11.54 -5.56 -2.58
CA ILE A 62 12.20 -4.34 -2.12
C ILE A 62 12.80 -4.53 -0.73
N PRO A 63 13.89 -3.84 -0.39
CA PRO A 63 14.36 -3.77 0.99
C PRO A 63 13.37 -2.98 1.84
N SER A 64 13.28 -3.33 3.13
CA SER A 64 12.45 -2.67 4.13
C SER A 64 13.23 -2.45 5.43
N GLU A 65 12.60 -1.82 6.42
CA GLU A 65 13.22 -1.48 7.70
C GLU A 65 13.78 -2.73 8.41
N GLY A 66 14.86 -2.55 9.18
CA GLY A 66 15.44 -3.64 9.97
C GLY A 66 16.03 -4.80 9.15
N ASN A 67 16.53 -4.52 7.94
CA ASN A 67 17.05 -5.54 7.00
C ASN A 67 16.01 -6.60 6.61
N THR A 68 14.74 -6.19 6.57
CA THR A 68 13.64 -7.04 6.10
C THR A 68 13.29 -6.75 4.64
N TYR A 69 12.26 -7.40 4.12
CA TYR A 69 11.83 -7.30 2.73
C TYR A 69 10.35 -6.94 2.63
N GLY A 70 10.00 -6.22 1.57
CA GLY A 70 8.63 -5.98 1.13
C GLY A 70 8.48 -6.31 -0.35
N TYR A 71 7.36 -5.89 -0.94
CA TYR A 71 7.13 -6.05 -2.37
C TYR A 71 6.42 -4.85 -2.99
N ASP A 72 6.70 -4.66 -4.28
CA ASP A 72 5.97 -3.77 -5.17
C ASP A 72 5.21 -4.62 -6.20
N ILE A 73 4.00 -4.20 -6.57
CA ILE A 73 3.23 -4.77 -7.68
C ILE A 73 2.91 -3.66 -8.66
N SER A 74 3.22 -3.90 -9.93
CA SER A 74 2.99 -2.99 -11.04
C SER A 74 2.09 -3.63 -12.08
N ILE A 75 1.17 -2.86 -12.65
CA ILE A 75 0.31 -3.25 -13.78
C ILE A 75 0.58 -2.28 -14.93
N ASN A 76 0.86 -2.79 -16.13
CA ASN A 76 1.21 -1.96 -17.29
C ASN A 76 2.36 -0.99 -16.95
N ASN A 77 3.39 -1.50 -16.28
CA ASN A 77 4.56 -0.76 -15.80
C ASN A 77 4.28 0.38 -14.80
N LYS A 78 3.03 0.54 -14.33
CA LYS A 78 2.66 1.52 -13.31
C LYS A 78 2.59 0.85 -11.94
N LEU A 79 3.31 1.40 -10.97
CA LEU A 79 3.27 0.95 -9.58
C LEU A 79 1.84 1.09 -9.03
N LEU A 80 1.26 -0.03 -8.61
CA LEU A 80 -0.09 -0.10 -8.04
C LEU A 80 -0.05 -0.30 -6.52
N ILE A 81 0.80 -1.19 -6.05
CA ILE A 81 0.93 -1.53 -4.63
C ILE A 81 2.39 -1.37 -4.24
N HIS A 82 2.62 -0.61 -3.17
CA HIS A 82 3.89 -0.51 -2.47
C HIS A 82 3.69 -1.02 -1.05
N GLN A 83 4.22 -2.21 -0.75
CA GLN A 83 3.97 -2.90 0.50
C GLN A 83 5.32 -3.25 1.17
N PRO A 84 5.94 -2.31 1.90
CA PRO A 84 7.20 -2.54 2.59
C PRO A 84 7.05 -3.48 3.81
N ASN A 85 5.83 -3.64 4.33
CA ASN A 85 5.56 -4.31 5.60
C ASN A 85 4.63 -5.53 5.39
N ILE A 86 4.60 -6.47 6.33
CA ILE A 86 3.73 -7.65 6.24
C ILE A 86 2.25 -7.20 6.30
N PRO A 87 1.43 -7.48 5.27
CA PRO A 87 0.03 -7.09 5.27
C PRO A 87 -0.75 -7.82 6.35
N GLY A 88 -1.74 -7.16 6.95
CA GLY A 88 -2.57 -7.75 8.00
C GLY A 88 -1.89 -7.91 9.36
N MET A 89 -0.65 -7.40 9.51
CA MET A 89 0.10 -7.40 10.77
C MET A 89 0.26 -6.00 11.32
N SER A 90 0.23 -5.88 12.65
CA SER A 90 0.52 -4.62 13.34
C SER A 90 2.01 -4.28 13.28
N GLY A 91 2.33 -3.00 13.14
CA GLY A 91 3.71 -2.49 13.10
C GLY A 91 4.29 -2.36 11.69
N ASN A 92 5.59 -2.10 11.61
CA ASN A 92 6.30 -1.79 10.36
C ASN A 92 7.30 -2.88 9.94
N LYS A 93 7.14 -4.10 10.46
CA LYS A 93 8.06 -5.20 10.15
C LYS A 93 7.77 -5.74 8.75
N GLY A 94 8.81 -5.82 7.92
CA GLY A 94 8.78 -6.56 6.65
C GLY A 94 9.02 -8.05 6.83
N PHE A 95 9.01 -8.79 5.73
CA PHE A 95 9.32 -10.21 5.70
C PHE A 95 10.80 -10.45 5.99
N GLU A 96 11.13 -11.44 6.83
CA GLU A 96 12.52 -11.82 7.11
C GLU A 96 13.22 -12.42 5.87
N LYS A 97 12.44 -13.03 4.96
CA LYS A 97 12.95 -13.69 3.76
C LYS A 97 12.32 -13.11 2.50
N LYS A 98 13.15 -12.88 1.47
CA LYS A 98 12.70 -12.47 0.13
C LYS A 98 11.65 -13.43 -0.45
N SER A 99 11.83 -14.73 -0.23
CA SER A 99 10.92 -15.77 -0.71
C SER A 99 9.52 -15.65 -0.11
N ASP A 100 9.40 -15.13 1.12
CA ASP A 100 8.10 -14.98 1.77
C ASP A 100 7.37 -13.74 1.25
N ALA A 101 8.09 -12.63 1.06
CA ALA A 101 7.56 -11.46 0.35
C ALA A 101 7.08 -11.83 -1.06
N GLU A 102 7.81 -12.68 -1.78
CA GLU A 102 7.44 -13.15 -3.11
C GLU A 102 6.14 -13.97 -3.11
N LYS A 103 5.97 -14.92 -2.18
CA LYS A 103 4.74 -15.71 -2.08
C LYS A 103 3.52 -14.82 -1.86
N VAL A 104 3.65 -13.82 -0.99
CA VAL A 104 2.55 -12.88 -0.71
C VAL A 104 2.27 -11.98 -1.90
N ALA A 105 3.30 -11.47 -2.57
CA ALA A 105 3.13 -10.68 -3.80
C ALA A 105 2.32 -11.46 -4.85
N ARG A 106 2.65 -12.75 -5.05
CA ARG A 106 1.91 -13.63 -5.97
C ARG A 106 0.46 -13.88 -5.53
N LEU A 107 0.21 -14.03 -4.23
CA LEU A 107 -1.16 -14.12 -3.69
C LEU A 107 -1.96 -12.85 -3.99
N VAL A 108 -1.37 -11.68 -3.77
CA VAL A 108 -2.01 -10.39 -4.05
C VAL A 108 -2.28 -10.23 -5.55
N ILE A 109 -1.33 -10.59 -6.41
CA ILE A 109 -1.54 -10.62 -7.88
C ILE A 109 -2.72 -11.52 -8.23
N LYS A 110 -2.79 -12.73 -7.67
CA LYS A 110 -3.90 -13.64 -7.91
C LYS A 110 -5.24 -13.02 -7.48
N LYS A 111 -5.28 -12.34 -6.33
CA LYS A 111 -6.48 -11.64 -5.85
C LYS A 111 -6.89 -10.48 -6.77
N LEU A 112 -5.93 -9.70 -7.24
CA LEU A 112 -6.16 -8.63 -8.21
C LEU A 112 -6.73 -9.17 -9.52
N GLN A 113 -6.19 -10.28 -10.03
CA GLN A 113 -6.69 -10.96 -11.23
C GLN A 113 -8.10 -11.53 -11.06
N GLN A 114 -8.48 -11.88 -9.83
CA GLN A 114 -9.83 -12.34 -9.49
C GLN A 114 -10.82 -11.18 -9.23
N GLY A 115 -10.38 -9.93 -9.38
CA GLY A 115 -11.23 -8.75 -9.15
C GLY A 115 -11.49 -8.45 -7.67
N MET A 116 -10.76 -9.07 -6.74
CA MET A 116 -10.94 -8.84 -5.31
C MET A 116 -10.29 -7.51 -4.89
N MET A 117 -11.13 -6.54 -4.52
CA MET A 117 -10.70 -5.20 -4.13
C MET A 117 -11.33 -4.77 -2.78
N PRO A 118 -10.53 -4.29 -1.81
CA PRO A 118 -9.07 -4.28 -1.82
C PRO A 118 -8.48 -5.70 -1.76
N PRO A 119 -7.26 -5.96 -2.29
CA PRO A 119 -6.62 -7.27 -2.26
C PRO A 119 -6.00 -7.52 -0.88
N THR A 120 -6.82 -7.50 0.16
CA THR A 120 -6.42 -7.70 1.56
C THR A 120 -5.84 -9.09 1.73
N VAL A 121 -4.74 -9.22 2.46
CA VAL A 121 -4.18 -10.52 2.86
C VAL A 121 -4.52 -10.74 4.33
N GLU A 122 -5.15 -11.86 4.63
CA GLU A 122 -5.53 -12.24 5.98
C GLU A 122 -4.45 -13.11 6.64
N LYS A 123 -4.39 -13.09 7.97
CA LYS A 123 -3.46 -13.91 8.76
C LYS A 123 -3.53 -15.39 8.39
N LYS A 124 -4.72 -15.94 8.17
CA LYS A 124 -4.93 -17.35 7.77
C LYS A 124 -4.24 -17.70 6.44
N GLU A 125 -4.12 -16.74 5.53
CA GLU A 125 -3.46 -16.92 4.24
C GLU A 125 -1.94 -16.90 4.40
N LEU A 126 -1.42 -16.04 5.28
CA LEU A 126 -0.01 -16.04 5.65
C LEU A 126 0.38 -17.37 6.33
N ASP A 127 -0.46 -17.85 7.25
CA ASP A 127 -0.29 -19.14 7.92
C ASP A 127 -0.31 -20.29 6.90
N SER A 128 -1.22 -20.26 5.91
CA SER A 128 -1.29 -21.23 4.82
C SER A 128 -0.07 -21.22 3.91
N LEU A 129 0.55 -20.06 3.70
CA LEU A 129 1.81 -19.89 2.96
C LEU A 129 3.06 -20.25 3.78
N LYS A 130 2.87 -20.67 5.05
CA LYS A 130 3.93 -21.01 6.02
C LYS A 130 4.90 -19.84 6.25
N ILE A 131 4.37 -18.62 6.24
CA ILE A 131 5.16 -17.41 6.49
C ILE A 131 5.25 -17.20 7.99
N LYS A 132 6.45 -16.88 8.46
CA LYS A 132 6.68 -16.45 9.85
C LYS A 132 6.63 -14.94 9.90
N PHE A 133 5.87 -14.40 10.85
CA PHE A 133 5.65 -12.97 10.99
C PHE A 133 5.54 -12.58 12.47
#